data_AF-A0A7L3W900-F1
#
_entry.id   AF-A0A7L3W900-F1
#
_cell.length_a   1.000
_cell.length_b   1.000
_cell.length_c   1.000
_cell.angle_alpha   90.00
_cell.angle_beta   90.00
_cell.angle_gamma   90.00
#
_symmetry.space_group_name_H-M   'P 1'
#
loop_
_entity.id
_entity.type
_entity.pdbx_description
1 polymer ?
#
loop_
_entity_poly.entity_id
_entity_poly.type
_entity_poly.pdbx_seq_one_letter_code
_entity_poly.pdbx_strand_id
1 'polypeptide(L)'
;DLDGATIVRQSLEMEIRNLQDNLTANQKALDASKQELNYLKISSRELDGSLKSSREEARTAQSSLVAFKEQIATLLSNGSAIVKPSEKDILERIQEINCKGESKEIMVSQLQTQTAELTKALEKQTRLYQEALERGTKAEKCSETFQDQLKHLEEELLSIDLQQDGLKLEKQKYLKFLEQLNEKMKLDSLAAEIGFDMNADAILARVEQLVKLEGDAVIENKTVAYSLRRKLKTQKEKLESRELHMNLLRQKITQLEEEKQVRTALAVERDEANLTVRKLHKMIERLQKQLDLAREANTDLKAKLSETNELKIKTLEQNRTIEELSKSQSKLERMKEKAEKQLTSVKSELLLTERKATEDKDKTKSLLEGVTNEVKVLKTSLAELAKRERQLADFREVVSRMLGLNIASLALPDYEILTRLEALIHSHQHHCFPCLCLKGVARAPEEHPQGNLQLLL
;
A
#
# COMPACT_ATOMS: atom_id res chain seq x y z
N ASP A 1 -212.36 -122.25 146.92
CA ASP A 1 -211.28 -121.46 147.57
C ASP A 1 -210.62 -120.50 146.59
N LEU A 2 -209.79 -119.59 147.10
CA LEU A 2 -209.39 -118.34 146.40
C LEU A 2 -208.12 -118.42 145.54
N ASP A 3 -207.37 -119.51 145.59
CA ASP A 3 -205.93 -119.48 145.31
C ASP A 3 -205.55 -119.36 143.82
N GLY A 4 -206.44 -119.78 142.91
CA GLY A 4 -206.15 -119.83 141.46
C GLY A 4 -206.04 -118.47 140.75
N ALA A 5 -206.57 -117.40 141.33
CA ALA A 5 -206.60 -116.08 140.67
C ALA A 5 -205.25 -115.32 140.77
N THR A 6 -204.46 -115.59 141.81
CA THR A 6 -203.28 -114.79 142.17
C THR A 6 -202.13 -114.94 141.16
N ILE A 7 -201.96 -116.14 140.62
CA ILE A 7 -200.85 -116.50 139.71
C ILE A 7 -200.96 -115.74 138.37
N VAL A 8 -202.18 -115.58 137.84
CA VAL A 8 -202.45 -114.88 136.57
C VAL A 8 -202.07 -113.39 136.64
N ARG A 9 -202.17 -112.77 137.83
CA ARG A 9 -201.76 -111.35 137.98
C ARG A 9 -200.24 -111.18 137.88
N GLN A 10 -199.47 -112.14 138.38
CA GLN A 10 -198.01 -112.08 138.38
C GLN A 10 -197.39 -112.28 136.99
N SER A 11 -198.01 -113.04 136.09
CA SER A 11 -197.52 -113.16 134.70
C SER A 11 -197.66 -111.84 133.93
N LEU A 12 -198.81 -111.16 134.04
CA LEU A 12 -199.04 -109.86 133.41
C LEU A 12 -198.10 -108.77 133.95
N GLU A 13 -197.80 -108.76 135.25
CA GLU A 13 -196.80 -107.85 135.85
C GLU A 13 -195.34 -108.13 135.41
N MET A 14 -195.07 -109.29 134.81
CA MET A 14 -193.78 -109.64 134.21
C MET A 14 -193.74 -109.21 132.73
N GLU A 15 -194.84 -109.40 132.01
CA GLU A 15 -195.01 -109.01 130.60
C GLU A 15 -195.00 -107.48 130.42
N ILE A 16 -195.61 -106.73 131.35
CA ILE A 16 -195.54 -105.25 131.39
C ILE A 16 -194.09 -104.76 131.43
N ARG A 17 -193.22 -105.38 132.26
CA ARG A 17 -191.79 -105.04 132.33
C ARG A 17 -191.08 -105.35 131.01
N ASN A 18 -191.28 -106.56 130.48
CA ASN A 18 -190.63 -107.00 129.25
C ASN A 18 -190.99 -106.10 128.04
N LEU A 19 -192.23 -105.59 127.99
CA LEU A 19 -192.66 -104.61 126.97
C LEU A 19 -192.08 -103.21 127.21
N GLN A 20 -191.93 -102.75 128.45
CA GLN A 20 -191.28 -101.48 128.78
C GLN A 20 -189.77 -101.51 128.48
N ASP A 21 -189.09 -102.61 128.78
CA ASP A 21 -187.69 -102.82 128.44
C ASP A 21 -187.48 -102.86 126.92
N ASN A 22 -188.34 -103.57 126.18
CA ASN A 22 -188.32 -103.55 124.71
C ASN A 22 -188.61 -102.15 124.13
N LEU A 23 -189.52 -101.37 124.71
CA LEU A 23 -189.80 -100.01 124.26
C LEU A 23 -188.59 -99.08 124.46
N THR A 24 -187.94 -99.14 125.63
CA THR A 24 -186.76 -98.31 125.91
C THR A 24 -185.53 -98.75 125.12
N ALA A 25 -185.37 -100.04 124.82
CA ALA A 25 -184.36 -100.55 123.90
C ALA A 25 -184.58 -100.04 122.47
N ASN A 26 -185.81 -100.13 121.94
CA ASN A 26 -186.16 -99.60 120.62
C ASN A 26 -185.98 -98.08 120.53
N GLN A 27 -186.34 -97.32 121.58
CA GLN A 27 -186.12 -95.87 121.61
C GLN A 27 -184.62 -95.53 121.54
N LYS A 28 -183.77 -96.23 122.31
CA LYS A 28 -182.31 -96.08 122.25
C LYS A 28 -181.74 -96.42 120.87
N ALA A 29 -182.20 -97.51 120.24
CA ALA A 29 -181.78 -97.91 118.91
C ALA A 29 -182.22 -96.88 117.84
N LEU A 30 -183.43 -96.35 117.94
CA LEU A 30 -183.96 -95.31 117.06
C LEU A 30 -183.16 -94.00 117.19
N ASP A 31 -182.82 -93.58 118.41
CA ASP A 31 -182.06 -92.34 118.61
C ASP A 31 -180.57 -92.49 118.25
N ALA A 32 -179.98 -93.68 118.43
CA ALA A 32 -178.66 -94.00 117.88
C ALA A 32 -178.68 -93.96 116.34
N SER A 33 -179.68 -94.57 115.69
CA SER A 33 -179.85 -94.53 114.24
C SER A 33 -180.06 -93.10 113.70
N LYS A 34 -180.77 -92.23 114.43
CA LYS A 34 -180.86 -90.80 114.09
C LYS A 34 -179.51 -90.09 114.20
N GLN A 35 -178.70 -90.40 115.21
CA GLN A 35 -177.35 -89.81 115.36
C GLN A 35 -176.43 -90.26 114.22
N GLU A 36 -176.42 -91.56 113.90
CA GLU A 36 -175.64 -92.12 112.80
C GLU A 36 -176.07 -91.55 111.44
N LEU A 37 -177.39 -91.49 111.17
CA LEU A 37 -177.93 -90.84 109.97
C LEU A 37 -177.51 -89.37 109.86
N ASN A 38 -177.47 -88.64 110.99
CA ASN A 38 -177.05 -87.24 110.99
C ASN A 38 -175.54 -87.09 110.78
N TYR A 39 -174.72 -87.97 111.37
CA TYR A 39 -173.28 -88.03 111.12
C TYR A 39 -172.96 -88.35 109.64
N LEU A 40 -173.60 -89.38 109.07
CA LEU A 40 -173.50 -89.72 107.65
C LEU A 40 -173.94 -88.55 106.75
N LYS A 41 -174.96 -87.78 107.15
CA LYS A 41 -175.45 -86.61 106.43
C LYS A 41 -174.53 -85.39 106.53
N ILE A 42 -173.72 -85.29 107.59
CA ILE A 42 -172.63 -84.30 107.71
C ILE A 42 -171.45 -84.74 106.83
N SER A 43 -170.95 -85.95 107.02
CA SER A 43 -169.82 -86.51 106.26
C SER A 43 -170.09 -86.53 104.74
N SER A 44 -171.32 -86.85 104.31
CA SER A 44 -171.74 -86.78 102.90
C SER A 44 -171.67 -85.35 102.33
N ARG A 45 -171.96 -84.32 103.13
CA ARG A 45 -171.85 -82.91 102.71
C ARG A 45 -170.40 -82.46 102.66
N GLU A 46 -169.57 -82.91 103.59
CA GLU A 46 -168.12 -82.65 103.58
C GLU A 46 -167.44 -83.29 102.37
N LEU A 47 -167.80 -84.53 102.02
CA LEU A 47 -167.32 -85.21 100.81
C LEU A 47 -167.79 -84.54 99.51
N ASP A 48 -169.06 -84.14 99.40
CA ASP A 48 -169.57 -83.38 98.24
C ASP A 48 -168.91 -81.99 98.13
N GLY A 49 -168.64 -81.33 99.25
CA GLY A 49 -167.86 -80.08 99.30
C GLY A 49 -166.42 -80.28 98.83
N SER A 50 -165.74 -81.32 99.32
CA SER A 50 -164.36 -81.66 98.94
C SER A 50 -164.24 -82.05 97.48
N LEU A 51 -165.20 -82.83 96.97
CA LEU A 51 -165.27 -83.22 95.55
C LEU A 51 -165.57 -82.02 94.64
N LYS A 52 -166.37 -81.04 95.10
CA LYS A 52 -166.56 -79.77 94.40
C LYS A 52 -165.30 -78.91 94.39
N SER A 53 -164.58 -78.81 95.50
CA SER A 53 -163.29 -78.09 95.57
C SER A 53 -162.28 -78.70 94.60
N SER A 54 -162.03 -80.01 94.71
CA SER A 54 -161.12 -80.75 93.82
C SER A 54 -161.53 -80.64 92.34
N ARG A 55 -162.84 -80.62 92.03
CA ARG A 55 -163.34 -80.41 90.65
C ARG A 55 -163.25 -78.96 90.18
N GLU A 56 -163.17 -77.97 91.06
CA GLU A 56 -162.87 -76.57 90.72
C GLU A 56 -161.35 -76.39 90.52
N GLU A 57 -160.54 -76.91 91.42
CA GLU A 57 -159.08 -76.95 91.33
C GLU A 57 -158.60 -77.65 90.05
N ALA A 58 -159.21 -78.78 89.68
CA ALA A 58 -158.93 -79.45 88.41
C ALA A 58 -159.34 -78.61 87.19
N ARG A 59 -160.38 -77.77 87.29
CA ARG A 59 -160.81 -76.86 86.20
C ARG A 59 -159.92 -75.63 86.11
N THR A 60 -159.48 -75.05 87.22
CA THR A 60 -158.54 -73.92 87.21
C THR A 60 -157.16 -74.37 86.73
N ALA A 61 -156.67 -75.54 87.15
CA ALA A 61 -155.44 -76.15 86.66
C ALA A 61 -155.52 -76.51 85.16
N GLN A 62 -156.65 -77.05 84.68
CA GLN A 62 -156.85 -77.29 83.24
C GLN A 62 -156.91 -75.98 82.45
N SER A 63 -157.53 -74.94 83.00
CA SER A 63 -157.63 -73.62 82.35
C SER A 63 -156.28 -72.91 82.27
N SER A 64 -155.47 -72.97 83.33
CA SER A 64 -154.10 -72.42 83.31
C SER A 64 -153.17 -73.21 82.38
N LEU A 65 -153.32 -74.54 82.29
CA LEU A 65 -152.59 -75.37 81.31
C LEU A 65 -152.93 -75.00 79.85
N VAL A 66 -154.19 -74.69 79.55
CA VAL A 66 -154.60 -74.20 78.22
C VAL A 66 -153.99 -72.82 77.94
N ALA A 67 -154.16 -71.86 78.86
CA ALA A 67 -153.60 -70.51 78.71
C ALA A 67 -152.06 -70.51 78.58
N PHE A 68 -151.37 -71.42 79.27
CA PHE A 68 -149.92 -71.62 79.16
C PHE A 68 -149.52 -72.16 77.78
N LYS A 69 -150.28 -73.12 77.23
CA LYS A 69 -150.08 -73.63 75.87
C LYS A 69 -150.37 -72.57 74.81
N GLU A 70 -151.33 -71.67 75.03
CA GLU A 70 -151.58 -70.50 74.16
C GLU A 70 -150.44 -69.47 74.21
N GLN A 71 -149.87 -69.18 75.38
CA GLN A 71 -148.71 -68.29 75.52
C GLN A 71 -147.46 -68.87 74.82
N ILE A 72 -147.18 -70.17 74.98
CA ILE A 72 -146.05 -70.80 74.28
C ILE A 72 -146.29 -70.83 72.76
N ALA A 73 -147.50 -71.20 72.31
CA ALA A 73 -147.82 -71.23 70.88
C ALA A 73 -147.71 -69.85 70.22
N THR A 74 -148.13 -68.77 70.92
CA THR A 74 -147.98 -67.40 70.40
C THR A 74 -146.53 -66.93 70.39
N LEU A 75 -145.70 -67.28 71.38
CA LEU A 75 -144.26 -66.95 71.40
C LEU A 75 -143.44 -67.72 70.35
N LEU A 76 -143.82 -68.97 70.02
CA LEU A 76 -143.16 -69.78 68.99
C LEU A 76 -143.67 -69.48 67.57
N SER A 77 -144.82 -68.81 67.46
CA SER A 77 -145.36 -68.30 66.19
C SER A 77 -144.59 -67.08 65.72
N ASN A 78 -144.29 -67.02 64.43
CA ASN A 78 -143.69 -65.85 63.80
C ASN A 78 -144.10 -65.78 62.33
N GLY A 79 -143.61 -64.78 61.58
CA GLY A 79 -143.98 -64.58 60.17
C GLY A 79 -143.68 -65.74 59.20
N SER A 80 -143.06 -66.84 59.66
CA SER A 80 -142.84 -68.06 58.86
C SER A 80 -143.75 -69.24 59.23
N ALA A 81 -144.35 -69.28 60.43
CA ALA A 81 -145.26 -70.36 60.84
C ALA A 81 -146.12 -69.95 62.05
N ILE A 82 -147.36 -70.45 62.08
CA ILE A 82 -148.31 -70.30 63.19
C ILE A 82 -148.41 -71.64 63.92
N VAL A 83 -148.20 -71.62 65.23
CA VAL A 83 -148.27 -72.78 66.13
C VAL A 83 -149.65 -72.82 66.80
N LYS A 84 -150.21 -74.01 66.98
CA LYS A 84 -151.45 -74.22 67.73
C LYS A 84 -151.14 -74.43 69.22
N PRO A 85 -152.09 -74.15 70.14
CA PRO A 85 -151.94 -74.43 71.58
C PRO A 85 -152.05 -75.93 71.92
N SER A 86 -151.40 -76.80 71.13
CA SER A 86 -151.27 -78.22 71.38
C SER A 86 -149.83 -78.56 71.70
N GLU A 87 -149.64 -79.52 72.60
CA GLU A 87 -148.33 -79.96 73.09
C GLU A 87 -147.45 -80.51 71.95
N LYS A 88 -148.08 -81.18 70.98
CA LYS A 88 -147.41 -81.71 69.80
C LYS A 88 -146.92 -80.60 68.87
N ASP A 89 -147.81 -79.67 68.49
CA ASP A 89 -147.45 -78.57 67.56
C ASP A 89 -146.34 -77.68 68.17
N ILE A 90 -146.37 -77.47 69.49
CA ILE A 90 -145.34 -76.76 70.26
C ILE A 90 -143.99 -77.49 70.21
N LEU A 91 -143.96 -78.80 70.49
CA LEU A 91 -142.73 -79.59 70.47
C LEU A 91 -142.13 -79.72 69.07
N GLU A 92 -142.94 -79.95 68.04
CA GLU A 92 -142.49 -80.00 66.65
C GLU A 92 -141.86 -78.66 66.22
N ARG A 93 -142.45 -77.51 66.62
CA ARG A 93 -141.86 -76.20 66.32
C ARG A 93 -140.56 -75.94 67.10
N ILE A 94 -140.44 -76.37 68.35
CA ILE A 94 -139.19 -76.25 69.12
C ILE A 94 -138.08 -77.07 68.44
N GLN A 95 -138.38 -78.31 68.02
CA GLN A 95 -137.42 -79.15 67.28
C GLN A 95 -137.02 -78.52 65.93
N GLU A 96 -137.97 -77.98 65.17
CA GLU A 96 -137.72 -77.28 63.91
C GLU A 96 -136.82 -76.05 64.09
N ILE A 97 -137.06 -75.25 65.15
CA ILE A 97 -136.24 -74.08 65.49
C ILE A 97 -134.83 -74.51 65.89
N ASN A 98 -134.68 -75.55 66.71
CA ASN A 98 -133.37 -76.06 67.14
C ASN A 98 -132.55 -76.59 65.95
N CYS A 99 -133.13 -77.44 65.09
CA CYS A 99 -132.44 -77.94 63.89
C CYS A 99 -132.04 -76.81 62.92
N LYS A 100 -132.84 -75.74 62.84
CA LYS A 100 -132.51 -74.51 62.08
C LYS A 100 -131.45 -73.65 62.78
N GLY A 101 -131.32 -73.74 64.11
CA GLY A 101 -130.23 -73.18 64.89
C GLY A 101 -128.92 -73.90 64.58
N GLU A 102 -128.88 -75.21 64.81
CA GLU A 102 -127.75 -76.12 64.52
C GLU A 102 -127.27 -75.97 63.07
N SER A 103 -128.19 -75.98 62.09
CA SER A 103 -127.84 -75.78 60.68
C SER A 103 -127.21 -74.42 60.38
N LYS A 104 -127.65 -73.35 61.07
CA LYS A 104 -127.03 -72.01 60.96
C LYS A 104 -125.70 -71.94 61.68
N GLU A 105 -125.56 -72.60 62.82
CA GLU A 105 -124.31 -72.65 63.59
C GLU A 105 -123.22 -73.36 62.78
N ILE A 106 -123.54 -74.49 62.14
CA ILE A 106 -122.67 -75.17 61.17
C ILE A 106 -122.28 -74.23 60.01
N MET A 107 -123.24 -73.50 59.43
CA MET A 107 -122.97 -72.54 58.34
C MET A 107 -122.08 -71.38 58.80
N VAL A 108 -122.29 -70.86 60.02
CA VAL A 108 -121.46 -69.81 60.62
C VAL A 108 -120.04 -70.33 60.88
N SER A 109 -119.89 -71.55 61.41
CA SER A 109 -118.57 -72.18 61.59
C SER A 109 -117.83 -72.40 60.27
N GLN A 110 -118.54 -72.78 59.20
CA GLN A 110 -117.98 -72.88 57.85
C GLN A 110 -117.51 -71.52 57.32
N LEU A 111 -118.35 -70.48 57.43
CA LEU A 111 -118.00 -69.11 56.99
C LEU A 111 -116.86 -68.50 57.82
N GLN A 112 -116.81 -68.76 59.13
CA GLN A 112 -115.69 -68.37 60.00
C GLN A 112 -114.39 -69.05 59.56
N THR A 113 -114.44 -70.35 59.23
CA THR A 113 -113.29 -71.11 58.73
C THR A 113 -112.79 -70.53 57.39
N GLN A 114 -113.69 -70.32 56.43
CA GLN A 114 -113.34 -69.68 55.15
C GLN A 114 -112.77 -68.26 55.33
N THR A 115 -113.32 -67.48 56.28
CA THR A 115 -112.82 -66.13 56.59
C THR A 115 -111.41 -66.19 57.18
N ALA A 116 -111.13 -67.15 58.05
CA ALA A 116 -109.80 -67.36 58.63
C ALA A 116 -108.79 -67.84 57.57
N GLU A 117 -109.18 -68.74 56.67
CA GLU A 117 -108.36 -69.19 55.54
C GLU A 117 -108.03 -68.04 54.57
N LEU A 118 -109.02 -67.23 54.19
CA LEU A 118 -108.84 -66.06 53.33
C LEU A 118 -107.96 -64.98 53.99
N THR A 119 -108.16 -64.72 55.28
CA THR A 119 -107.32 -63.78 56.04
C THR A 119 -105.86 -64.25 56.06
N LYS A 120 -105.63 -65.52 56.39
CA LYS A 120 -104.29 -66.14 56.40
C LYS A 120 -103.64 -66.16 55.01
N ALA A 121 -104.43 -66.33 53.94
CA ALA A 121 -103.94 -66.22 52.57
C ALA A 121 -103.54 -64.78 52.20
N LEU A 122 -104.33 -63.78 52.62
CA LEU A 122 -104.06 -62.36 52.41
C LEU A 122 -102.81 -61.90 53.19
N GLU A 123 -102.66 -62.32 54.45
CA GLU A 123 -101.46 -62.08 55.26
C GLU A 123 -100.20 -62.65 54.58
N LYS A 124 -100.27 -63.91 54.11
CA LYS A 124 -99.18 -64.55 53.36
C LYS A 124 -98.84 -63.78 52.09
N GLN A 125 -99.85 -63.37 51.32
CA GLN A 125 -99.65 -62.62 50.08
C GLN A 125 -99.05 -61.23 50.33
N THR A 126 -99.49 -60.56 51.40
CA THR A 126 -98.96 -59.25 51.83
C THR A 126 -97.50 -59.36 52.25
N ARG A 127 -97.13 -60.39 53.02
CA ARG A 127 -95.72 -60.66 53.37
C ARG A 127 -94.88 -60.92 52.12
N LEU A 128 -95.35 -61.77 51.19
CA LEU A 128 -94.61 -62.07 49.96
C LEU A 128 -94.41 -60.83 49.08
N TYR A 129 -95.40 -59.93 49.03
CA TYR A 129 -95.27 -58.64 48.34
C TYR A 129 -94.23 -57.73 49.03
N GLN A 130 -94.24 -57.65 50.37
CA GLN A 130 -93.26 -56.89 51.14
C GLN A 130 -91.83 -57.42 50.92
N GLU A 131 -91.64 -58.74 50.97
CA GLU A 131 -90.37 -59.41 50.68
C GLU A 131 -89.90 -59.19 49.23
N ALA A 132 -90.82 -59.10 48.27
CA ALA A 132 -90.51 -58.77 46.88
C ALA A 132 -90.09 -57.31 46.71
N LEU A 133 -90.78 -56.36 47.36
CA LEU A 133 -90.45 -54.93 47.37
C LEU A 133 -89.08 -54.67 48.02
N GLU A 134 -88.79 -55.34 49.15
CA GLU A 134 -87.47 -55.30 49.79
C GLU A 134 -86.37 -55.88 48.90
N ARG A 135 -86.66 -56.94 48.12
CA ARG A 135 -85.69 -57.53 47.20
C ARG A 135 -85.44 -56.62 46.00
N GLY A 136 -86.47 -55.98 45.47
CA GLY A 136 -86.38 -54.97 44.41
C GLY A 136 -85.53 -53.77 44.84
N THR A 137 -85.88 -53.12 45.94
CA THR A 137 -85.14 -51.94 46.46
C THR A 137 -83.70 -52.24 46.88
N LYS A 138 -83.38 -53.49 47.24
CA LYS A 138 -81.97 -53.94 47.43
C LYS A 138 -81.25 -54.10 46.09
N ALA A 139 -81.90 -54.68 45.08
CA ALA A 139 -81.33 -54.84 43.74
C ALA A 139 -81.13 -53.50 43.01
N GLU A 140 -82.06 -52.55 43.14
CA GLU A 140 -81.95 -51.19 42.61
C GLU A 140 -80.71 -50.47 43.15
N LYS A 141 -80.50 -50.49 44.48
CA LYS A 141 -79.31 -49.90 45.12
C LYS A 141 -78.01 -50.58 44.67
N CYS A 142 -78.00 -51.90 44.50
CA CYS A 142 -76.84 -52.58 43.92
C CYS A 142 -76.60 -52.12 42.47
N SER A 143 -77.65 -52.00 41.65
CA SER A 143 -77.55 -51.52 40.27
C SER A 143 -77.02 -50.09 40.19
N GLU A 144 -77.46 -49.20 41.07
CA GLU A 144 -76.97 -47.82 41.20
C GLU A 144 -75.47 -47.82 41.53
N THR A 145 -75.03 -48.58 42.56
CA THR A 145 -73.61 -48.67 42.90
C THR A 145 -72.73 -49.28 41.80
N PHE A 146 -73.24 -50.25 41.03
CA PHE A 146 -72.52 -50.79 39.87
C PHE A 146 -72.48 -49.81 38.70
N GLN A 147 -73.53 -49.01 38.50
CA GLN A 147 -73.56 -47.99 37.45
C GLN A 147 -72.57 -46.86 37.73
N ASP A 148 -72.43 -46.43 38.98
CA ASP A 148 -71.44 -45.41 39.37
C ASP A 148 -69.99 -45.95 39.31
N GLN A 149 -69.79 -47.22 39.67
CA GLN A 149 -68.49 -47.89 39.45
C GLN A 149 -68.13 -48.00 37.96
N LEU A 150 -69.11 -48.28 37.08
CA LEU A 150 -68.88 -48.30 35.64
C LEU A 150 -68.49 -46.92 35.10
N LYS A 151 -69.22 -45.85 35.46
CA LYS A 151 -68.86 -44.47 35.06
C LYS A 151 -67.44 -44.10 35.49
N HIS A 152 -67.06 -44.41 36.72
CA HIS A 152 -65.70 -44.14 37.23
C HIS A 152 -64.63 -44.85 36.39
N LEU A 153 -64.84 -46.13 36.07
CA LEU A 153 -63.92 -46.91 35.25
C LEU A 153 -63.89 -46.43 33.79
N GLU A 154 -65.01 -45.96 33.23
CA GLU A 154 -65.07 -45.32 31.92
C GLU A 154 -64.31 -43.98 31.90
N GLU A 155 -64.45 -43.15 32.93
CA GLU A 155 -63.70 -41.89 33.10
C GLU A 155 -62.19 -42.12 33.30
N GLU A 156 -61.81 -43.13 34.09
CA GLU A 156 -60.40 -43.54 34.25
C GLU A 156 -59.80 -44.06 32.94
N LEU A 157 -60.53 -44.89 32.19
CA LEU A 157 -60.09 -45.41 30.89
C LEU A 157 -59.87 -44.28 29.88
N LEU A 158 -60.82 -43.35 29.76
CA LEU A 158 -60.70 -42.17 28.90
C LEU A 158 -59.51 -41.28 29.30
N SER A 159 -59.24 -41.14 30.61
CA SER A 159 -58.08 -40.41 31.11
C SER A 159 -56.76 -41.09 30.76
N ILE A 160 -56.71 -42.44 30.81
CA ILE A 160 -55.54 -43.24 30.40
C ILE A 160 -55.30 -43.13 28.89
N ASP A 161 -56.34 -43.24 28.05
CA ASP A 161 -56.23 -43.12 26.59
C ASP A 161 -55.68 -41.73 26.18
N LEU A 162 -56.20 -40.66 26.80
CA LEU A 162 -55.71 -39.29 26.57
C LEU A 162 -54.24 -39.12 26.98
N GLN A 163 -53.82 -39.73 28.09
CA GLN A 163 -52.41 -39.72 28.52
C GLN A 163 -51.53 -40.54 27.56
N GLN A 164 -52.02 -41.69 27.08
CA GLN A 164 -51.30 -42.56 26.16
C GLN A 164 -51.09 -41.89 24.79
N ASP A 165 -52.09 -41.21 24.24
CA ASP A 165 -51.93 -40.45 23.00
C ASP A 165 -51.02 -39.22 23.19
N GLY A 166 -51.05 -38.58 24.37
CA GLY A 166 -50.10 -37.53 24.74
C GLY A 166 -48.64 -38.02 24.75
N LEU A 167 -48.37 -39.15 25.41
CA LEU A 167 -47.05 -39.80 25.44
C LEU A 167 -46.58 -40.25 24.05
N LYS A 168 -47.50 -40.77 23.22
CA LYS A 168 -47.25 -41.19 21.84
C LYS A 168 -46.90 -40.01 20.93
N LEU A 169 -47.58 -38.87 21.09
CA LEU A 169 -47.24 -37.62 20.41
C LEU A 169 -45.86 -37.11 20.83
N GLU A 170 -45.53 -37.11 22.12
CA GLU A 170 -44.23 -36.66 22.62
C GLU A 170 -43.09 -37.58 22.14
N LYS A 171 -43.31 -38.90 22.16
CA LYS A 171 -42.39 -39.88 21.56
C LYS A 171 -42.14 -39.59 20.07
N GLN A 172 -43.16 -39.19 19.32
CA GLN A 172 -43.01 -38.82 17.90
C GLN A 172 -42.18 -37.53 17.71
N LYS A 173 -42.33 -36.52 18.59
CA LYS A 173 -41.47 -35.32 18.56
C LYS A 173 -40.03 -35.68 18.86
N TYR A 174 -39.80 -36.49 19.90
CA TYR A 174 -38.46 -36.90 20.32
C TYR A 174 -37.74 -37.73 19.24
N LEU A 175 -38.44 -38.67 18.59
CA LEU A 175 -37.92 -39.41 17.43
C LEU A 175 -37.46 -38.47 16.31
N LYS A 176 -38.30 -37.52 15.89
CA LYS A 176 -37.96 -36.52 14.85
C LYS A 176 -36.79 -35.62 15.24
N PHE A 177 -36.64 -35.31 16.52
CA PHE A 177 -35.49 -34.56 17.03
C PHE A 177 -34.19 -35.37 16.93
N LEU A 178 -34.21 -36.66 17.29
CA LEU A 178 -33.05 -37.53 17.12
C LEU A 178 -32.70 -37.78 15.64
N GLU A 179 -33.70 -37.92 14.76
CA GLU A 179 -33.51 -37.98 13.30
C GLU A 179 -32.76 -36.74 12.79
N GLN A 180 -33.17 -35.54 13.23
CA GLN A 180 -32.50 -34.29 12.87
C GLN A 180 -31.07 -34.18 13.43
N LEU A 181 -30.81 -34.67 14.64
CA LEU A 181 -29.44 -34.71 15.18
C LEU A 181 -28.55 -35.67 14.36
N ASN A 182 -29.07 -36.84 13.97
CA ASN A 182 -28.34 -37.80 13.16
C ASN A 182 -27.94 -37.23 11.79
N GLU A 183 -28.87 -36.59 11.09
CA GLU A 183 -28.62 -35.95 9.79
C GLU A 183 -27.51 -34.89 9.90
N LYS A 184 -27.55 -34.07 10.96
CA LYS A 184 -26.57 -32.99 11.18
C LYS A 184 -25.20 -33.50 11.65
N MET A 185 -25.15 -34.64 12.36
CA MET A 185 -23.89 -35.28 12.79
C MET A 185 -23.33 -36.30 11.79
N LYS A 186 -24.12 -36.63 10.76
CA LYS A 186 -23.88 -37.66 9.74
C LYS A 186 -23.80 -39.07 10.32
N LEU A 187 -24.83 -39.43 11.09
CA LEU A 187 -24.98 -40.72 11.76
C LEU A 187 -26.09 -41.59 11.17
N ASP A 188 -26.73 -41.17 10.07
CA ASP A 188 -27.98 -41.76 9.55
C ASP A 188 -27.89 -43.27 9.28
N SER A 189 -26.75 -43.74 8.74
CA SER A 189 -26.50 -45.18 8.54
C SER A 189 -26.27 -45.92 9.85
N LEU A 190 -25.59 -45.29 10.81
CA LEU A 190 -25.28 -45.88 12.11
C LEU A 190 -26.54 -45.99 12.99
N ALA A 191 -27.41 -44.98 12.95
CA ALA A 191 -28.68 -44.98 13.66
C ALA A 191 -29.63 -46.09 13.18
N ALA A 192 -29.56 -46.45 11.90
CA ALA A 192 -30.28 -47.59 11.34
C ALA A 192 -29.71 -48.95 11.79
N GLU A 193 -28.43 -49.02 12.18
CA GLU A 193 -27.74 -50.24 12.60
C GLU A 193 -27.83 -50.49 14.11
N ILE A 194 -27.57 -49.48 14.97
CA ILE A 194 -27.61 -49.66 16.44
C ILE A 194 -29.02 -49.46 17.03
N GLY A 195 -29.95 -48.87 16.27
CA GLY A 195 -31.34 -48.68 16.69
C GLY A 195 -31.55 -47.57 17.73
N PHE A 196 -32.81 -47.37 18.14
CA PHE A 196 -33.24 -46.21 18.93
C PHE A 196 -32.57 -46.12 20.32
N ASP A 197 -32.46 -47.23 21.03
CA ASP A 197 -32.05 -47.23 22.45
C ASP A 197 -30.59 -46.76 22.65
N MET A 198 -29.71 -47.03 21.67
CA MET A 198 -28.31 -46.61 21.67
C MET A 198 -28.07 -45.32 20.86
N ASN A 199 -29.09 -44.79 20.19
CA ASN A 199 -28.96 -43.66 19.27
C ASN A 199 -28.51 -42.38 20.00
N ALA A 200 -29.01 -42.16 21.21
CA ALA A 200 -28.59 -41.03 22.05
C ALA A 200 -27.10 -41.11 22.45
N ASP A 201 -26.60 -42.31 22.78
CA ASP A 201 -25.19 -42.53 23.13
C ASP A 201 -24.27 -42.38 21.90
N ALA A 202 -24.72 -42.84 20.72
CA ALA A 202 -24.00 -42.64 19.46
C ALA A 202 -23.88 -41.14 19.10
N ILE A 203 -24.97 -40.38 19.29
CA ILE A 203 -24.99 -38.92 19.17
C ILE A 203 -24.01 -38.26 20.16
N LEU A 204 -24.03 -38.65 21.45
CA LEU A 204 -23.14 -38.10 22.47
C LEU A 204 -21.66 -38.39 22.17
N ALA A 205 -21.32 -39.63 21.85
CA ALA A 205 -19.96 -40.02 21.47
C ALA A 205 -19.46 -39.26 20.23
N ARG A 206 -20.36 -38.98 19.28
CA ARG A 206 -20.07 -38.18 18.09
C ARG A 206 -19.86 -36.70 18.40
N VAL A 207 -20.64 -36.11 19.32
CA VAL A 207 -20.39 -34.74 19.82
C VAL A 207 -19.03 -34.66 20.49
N GLU A 208 -18.69 -35.60 21.38
CA GLU A 208 -17.37 -35.65 22.00
C GLU A 208 -16.24 -35.76 20.99
N GLN A 209 -16.40 -36.57 19.94
CA GLN A 209 -15.41 -36.72 18.88
C GLN A 209 -15.22 -35.40 18.11
N LEU A 210 -16.31 -34.70 17.76
CA LEU A 210 -16.26 -33.42 17.06
C LEU A 210 -15.58 -32.33 17.91
N VAL A 211 -15.89 -32.25 19.20
CA VAL A 211 -15.25 -31.31 20.15
C VAL A 211 -13.74 -31.59 20.28
N LYS A 212 -13.33 -32.87 20.32
CA LYS A 212 -11.90 -33.25 20.36
C LYS A 212 -11.19 -32.82 19.07
N LEU A 213 -11.77 -33.12 17.90
CA LEU A 213 -11.22 -32.75 16.59
C LEU A 213 -11.11 -31.22 16.40
N GLU A 214 -12.09 -30.44 16.85
CA GLU A 214 -12.03 -28.98 16.80
C GLU A 214 -10.97 -28.42 17.78
N GLY A 215 -10.85 -29.01 18.97
CA GLY A 215 -9.78 -28.67 19.92
C GLY A 215 -8.38 -28.91 19.35
N ASP A 216 -8.15 -30.06 18.74
CA ASP A 216 -6.88 -30.40 18.08
C ASP A 216 -6.57 -29.44 16.91
N ALA A 217 -7.56 -29.14 16.07
CA ALA A 217 -7.42 -28.18 14.97
C ALA A 217 -7.11 -26.75 15.47
N VAL A 218 -7.70 -26.32 16.59
CA VAL A 218 -7.37 -25.03 17.24
C VAL A 218 -5.95 -25.02 17.79
N ILE A 219 -5.47 -26.13 18.36
CA ILE A 219 -4.09 -26.28 18.83
C ILE A 219 -3.12 -26.23 17.65
N GLU A 220 -3.37 -26.97 16.56
CA GLU A 220 -2.54 -26.95 15.35
C GLU A 220 -2.45 -25.52 14.78
N ASN A 221 -3.59 -24.87 14.54
CA ASN A 221 -3.65 -23.49 14.03
C ASN A 221 -2.87 -22.51 14.94
N LYS A 222 -2.93 -22.67 16.27
CA LYS A 222 -2.15 -21.89 17.23
C LYS A 222 -0.64 -22.11 17.08
N THR A 223 -0.18 -23.34 16.83
CA THR A 223 1.25 -23.61 16.56
C THR A 223 1.70 -23.05 15.20
N VAL A 224 0.88 -23.19 14.15
CA VAL A 224 1.14 -22.65 12.81
C VAL A 224 1.25 -21.12 12.88
N ALA A 225 0.28 -20.45 13.50
CA ALA A 225 0.28 -19.00 13.69
C ALA A 225 1.51 -18.51 14.50
N TYR A 226 1.92 -19.23 15.54
CA TYR A 226 3.15 -18.92 16.28
C TYR A 226 4.39 -19.07 15.39
N SER A 227 4.47 -20.13 14.58
CA SER A 227 5.58 -20.35 13.64
C SER A 227 5.67 -19.26 12.57
N LEU A 228 4.53 -18.80 12.05
CA LEU A 228 4.43 -17.71 11.08
C LEU A 228 4.82 -16.37 11.71
N ARG A 229 4.36 -16.08 12.95
CA ARG A 229 4.76 -14.88 13.70
C ARG A 229 6.27 -14.84 13.95
N ARG A 230 6.90 -15.98 14.25
CA ARG A 230 8.37 -16.09 14.37
C ARG A 230 9.07 -15.85 13.03
N LYS A 231 8.63 -16.49 11.95
CA LYS A 231 9.16 -16.27 10.58
C LYS A 231 9.06 -14.79 10.17
N LEU A 232 7.92 -14.15 10.44
CA LEU A 232 7.68 -12.74 10.13
C LEU A 232 8.61 -11.80 10.92
N LYS A 233 8.83 -12.05 12.21
CA LYS A 233 9.81 -11.29 13.02
C LYS A 233 11.21 -11.36 12.39
N THR A 234 11.68 -12.56 12.04
CA THR A 234 13.00 -12.76 11.42
C THR A 234 13.12 -12.16 10.01
N GLN A 235 12.03 -12.08 9.24
CA GLN A 235 12.07 -11.36 7.96
C GLN A 235 12.07 -9.85 8.14
N LYS A 236 11.37 -9.31 9.16
CA LYS A 236 11.42 -7.88 9.52
C LYS A 236 12.82 -7.45 9.96
N GLU A 237 13.45 -8.20 10.84
CA GLU A 237 14.84 -7.99 11.29
C GLU A 237 15.84 -8.00 10.12
N LYS A 238 15.65 -8.90 9.15
CA LYS A 238 16.47 -8.97 7.92
C LYS A 238 16.21 -7.80 6.97
N LEU A 239 14.99 -7.27 6.90
CA LEU A 239 14.66 -6.10 6.11
C LEU A 239 15.29 -4.84 6.69
N GLU A 240 15.12 -4.62 8.00
CA GLU A 240 15.71 -3.48 8.74
C GLU A 240 17.25 -3.46 8.63
N SER A 241 17.89 -4.64 8.74
CA SER A 241 19.34 -4.78 8.53
C SER A 241 19.78 -4.43 7.10
N ARG A 242 19.01 -4.81 6.07
CA ARG A 242 19.27 -4.46 4.67
C ARG A 242 19.04 -2.98 4.38
N GLU A 243 18.02 -2.39 4.99
CA GLU A 243 17.70 -0.97 4.87
C GLU A 243 18.81 -0.10 5.48
N LEU A 244 19.30 -0.46 6.67
CA LEU A 244 20.48 0.18 7.28
C LEU A 244 21.71 0.08 6.37
N HIS A 245 21.97 -1.08 5.76
CA HIS A 245 23.08 -1.23 4.82
C HIS A 245 22.90 -0.40 3.54
N MET A 246 21.69 -0.32 2.99
CA MET A 246 21.37 0.54 1.85
C MET A 246 21.55 2.03 2.17
N ASN A 247 21.18 2.46 3.38
CA ASN A 247 21.40 3.84 3.82
C ASN A 247 22.89 4.16 3.98
N LEU A 248 23.69 3.23 4.51
CA LEU A 248 25.16 3.37 4.58
C LEU A 248 25.80 3.44 3.18
N LEU A 249 25.34 2.61 2.23
CA LEU A 249 25.81 2.66 0.85
C LEU A 249 25.44 3.99 0.17
N ARG A 250 24.22 4.50 0.38
CA ARG A 250 23.81 5.84 -0.11
C ARG A 250 24.70 6.94 0.43
N GLN A 251 24.98 6.94 1.74
CA GLN A 251 25.91 7.89 2.37
C GLN A 251 27.33 7.80 1.81
N LYS A 252 27.83 6.58 1.50
CA LYS A 252 29.16 6.45 0.88
C LYS A 252 29.17 6.88 -0.59
N ILE A 253 28.07 6.72 -1.32
CA ILE A 253 27.93 7.25 -2.69
C ILE A 253 27.99 8.78 -2.66
N THR A 254 27.19 9.45 -1.83
CA THR A 254 27.21 10.93 -1.77
C THR A 254 28.59 11.46 -1.36
N GLN A 255 29.26 10.83 -0.38
CA GLN A 255 30.65 11.19 -0.03
C GLN A 255 31.63 11.03 -1.21
N LEU A 256 31.50 9.95 -2.00
CA LEU A 256 32.36 9.74 -3.18
C LEU A 256 32.06 10.71 -4.32
N GLU A 257 30.81 11.17 -4.44
CA GLU A 257 30.41 12.21 -5.38
C GLU A 257 30.94 13.59 -4.98
N GLU A 258 30.89 13.94 -3.69
CA GLU A 258 31.54 15.13 -3.11
C GLU A 258 33.06 15.09 -3.30
N GLU A 259 33.72 13.98 -2.93
CA GLU A 259 35.16 13.77 -3.17
C GLU A 259 35.52 13.94 -4.65
N LYS A 260 34.67 13.43 -5.57
CA LYS A 260 34.87 13.55 -7.01
C LYS A 260 34.72 15.00 -7.48
N GLN A 261 33.71 15.73 -7.03
CA GLN A 261 33.53 17.15 -7.37
C GLN A 261 34.74 17.99 -6.93
N VAL A 262 35.23 17.80 -5.70
CA VAL A 262 36.43 18.48 -5.18
C VAL A 262 37.67 18.12 -6.02
N ARG A 263 37.89 16.83 -6.33
CA ARG A 263 39.01 16.40 -7.21
C ARG A 263 38.91 17.01 -8.61
N THR A 264 37.71 17.20 -9.15
CA THR A 264 37.49 17.84 -10.46
C THR A 264 37.79 19.34 -10.41
N ALA A 265 37.34 20.06 -9.38
CA ALA A 265 37.66 21.48 -9.20
C ALA A 265 39.19 21.70 -9.09
N LEU A 266 39.87 20.93 -8.23
CA LEU A 266 41.33 20.96 -8.08
C LEU A 266 42.10 20.57 -9.36
N ALA A 267 41.47 19.88 -10.32
CA ALA A 267 42.05 19.62 -11.63
C ALA A 267 41.96 20.84 -12.55
N VAL A 268 40.82 21.53 -12.57
CA VAL A 268 40.64 22.78 -13.32
C VAL A 268 41.59 23.86 -12.82
N GLU A 269 41.65 24.09 -11.49
CA GLU A 269 42.59 25.05 -10.89
C GLU A 269 44.05 24.76 -11.26
N ARG A 270 44.45 23.47 -11.28
CA ARG A 270 45.79 23.06 -11.70
C ARG A 270 46.05 23.37 -13.16
N ASP A 271 45.07 23.15 -14.04
CA ASP A 271 45.26 23.40 -15.47
C ASP A 271 45.21 24.89 -15.83
N GLU A 272 44.47 25.71 -15.08
CA GLU A 272 44.57 27.17 -15.13
C GLU A 272 45.95 27.66 -14.65
N ALA A 273 46.48 27.12 -13.55
CA ALA A 273 47.83 27.40 -13.07
C ALA A 273 48.90 26.94 -14.08
N ASN A 274 48.76 25.77 -14.68
CA ASN A 274 49.63 25.30 -15.77
C ASN A 274 49.58 26.26 -16.98
N LEU A 275 48.41 26.81 -17.29
CA LEU A 275 48.22 27.75 -18.39
C LEU A 275 48.82 29.14 -18.10
N THR A 276 48.76 29.64 -16.87
CA THR A 276 49.48 30.87 -16.47
C THR A 276 50.98 30.65 -16.45
N VAL A 277 51.47 29.53 -15.92
CA VAL A 277 52.90 29.15 -15.97
C VAL A 277 53.41 29.05 -17.42
N ARG A 278 52.63 28.46 -18.35
CA ARG A 278 52.98 28.43 -19.79
C ARG A 278 52.98 29.82 -20.44
N LYS A 279 52.06 30.72 -20.06
CA LYS A 279 52.07 32.13 -20.51
C LYS A 279 53.31 32.86 -20.02
N LEU A 280 53.69 32.67 -18.75
CA LEU A 280 54.88 33.27 -18.14
C LEU A 280 56.17 32.75 -18.80
N HIS A 281 56.30 31.44 -19.04
CA HIS A 281 57.45 30.88 -19.77
C HIS A 281 57.60 31.50 -21.18
N LYS A 282 56.51 31.64 -21.94
CA LYS A 282 56.54 32.33 -23.25
C LYS A 282 56.89 33.82 -23.15
N MET A 283 56.63 34.47 -22.02
CA MET A 283 57.09 35.84 -21.77
C MET A 283 58.58 35.88 -21.43
N ILE A 284 59.06 34.94 -20.61
CA ILE A 284 60.48 34.77 -20.28
C ILE A 284 61.28 34.47 -21.55
N GLU A 285 60.84 33.57 -22.43
CA GLU A 285 61.47 33.30 -23.74
C GLU A 285 61.60 34.56 -24.63
N ARG A 286 60.59 35.43 -24.61
CA ARG A 286 60.60 36.70 -25.37
C ARG A 286 61.59 37.69 -24.77
N LEU A 287 61.57 37.87 -23.45
CA LEU A 287 62.49 38.74 -22.72
C LEU A 287 63.94 38.25 -22.83
N GLN A 288 64.15 36.93 -22.80
CA GLN A 288 65.45 36.30 -23.01
C GLN A 288 65.99 36.59 -24.42
N LYS A 289 65.17 36.42 -25.47
CA LYS A 289 65.55 36.79 -26.85
C LYS A 289 65.85 38.28 -27.00
N GLN A 290 65.08 39.16 -26.34
CA GLN A 290 65.38 40.60 -26.31
C GLN A 290 66.69 40.92 -25.58
N LEU A 291 66.98 40.24 -24.47
CA LEU A 291 68.23 40.37 -23.72
C LEU A 291 69.42 39.86 -24.53
N ASP A 292 69.28 38.76 -25.26
CA ASP A 292 70.36 38.18 -26.07
C ASP A 292 70.62 39.01 -27.33
N LEU A 293 69.60 39.52 -28.02
CA LEU A 293 69.76 40.53 -29.08
C LEU A 293 70.45 41.82 -28.55
N ALA A 294 70.11 42.26 -27.33
CA ALA A 294 70.76 43.40 -26.71
C ALA A 294 72.22 43.12 -26.30
N ARG A 295 72.55 41.87 -25.94
CA ARG A 295 73.92 41.41 -25.70
C ARG A 295 74.73 41.36 -26.99
N GLU A 296 74.16 40.79 -28.06
CA GLU A 296 74.75 40.75 -29.40
C GLU A 296 75.08 42.16 -29.88
N ALA A 297 74.12 43.10 -29.84
CA ALA A 297 74.34 44.51 -30.17
C ALA A 297 75.41 45.18 -29.27
N ASN A 298 75.51 44.80 -27.99
CA ASN A 298 76.54 45.30 -27.07
C ASN A 298 77.93 44.74 -27.41
N THR A 299 78.05 43.47 -27.81
CA THR A 299 79.30 42.89 -28.31
C THR A 299 79.70 43.48 -29.67
N ASP A 300 78.73 43.76 -30.53
CA ASP A 300 78.94 44.38 -31.85
C ASP A 300 79.43 45.83 -31.71
N LEU A 301 78.85 46.60 -30.77
CA LEU A 301 79.33 47.92 -30.39
C LEU A 301 80.71 47.88 -29.73
N LYS A 302 81.04 46.84 -28.94
CA LYS A 302 82.38 46.64 -28.39
C LYS A 302 83.40 46.30 -29.48
N ALA A 303 83.05 45.46 -30.45
CA ALA A 303 83.89 45.14 -31.61
C ALA A 303 84.21 46.41 -32.40
N LYS A 304 83.19 47.19 -32.76
CA LYS A 304 83.33 48.51 -33.40
C LYS A 304 84.13 49.51 -32.56
N LEU A 305 84.04 49.45 -31.24
CA LEU A 305 84.87 50.26 -30.35
C LEU A 305 86.35 49.82 -30.36
N SER A 306 86.64 48.51 -30.40
CA SER A 306 88.02 48.02 -30.60
C SER A 306 88.57 48.35 -31.98
N GLU A 307 87.79 48.21 -33.06
CA GLU A 307 88.16 48.66 -34.41
C GLU A 307 88.45 50.16 -34.44
N THR A 308 87.60 50.97 -33.79
CA THR A 308 87.81 52.42 -33.65
C THR A 308 89.08 52.73 -32.85
N ASN A 309 89.40 51.95 -31.82
CA ASN A 309 90.64 52.09 -31.06
C ASN A 309 91.88 51.66 -31.87
N GLU A 310 91.80 50.60 -32.67
CA GLU A 310 92.87 50.21 -33.61
C GLU A 310 93.09 51.28 -34.68
N LEU A 311 92.02 51.81 -35.28
CA LEU A 311 92.09 52.93 -36.22
C LEU A 311 92.71 54.16 -35.55
N LYS A 312 92.36 54.46 -34.30
CA LYS A 312 92.97 55.53 -33.51
C LYS A 312 94.46 55.29 -33.23
N ILE A 313 94.87 54.05 -32.96
CA ILE A 313 96.30 53.67 -32.84
C ILE A 313 97.02 53.88 -34.17
N LYS A 314 96.48 53.36 -35.27
CA LYS A 314 97.04 53.54 -36.63
C LYS A 314 97.14 55.02 -37.02
N THR A 315 96.15 55.85 -36.67
CA THR A 315 96.21 57.31 -36.84
C THR A 315 97.27 57.97 -35.96
N LEU A 316 97.48 57.50 -34.72
CA LEU A 316 98.57 57.99 -33.85
C LEU A 316 99.95 57.57 -34.35
N GLU A 317 100.09 56.40 -34.95
CA GLU A 317 101.31 55.92 -35.61
C GLU A 317 101.59 56.72 -36.89
N GLN A 318 100.57 56.97 -37.72
CA GLN A 318 100.67 57.88 -38.87
C GLN A 318 101.04 59.30 -38.42
N ASN A 319 100.45 59.82 -37.35
CA ASN A 319 100.83 61.14 -36.82
C ASN A 319 102.28 61.17 -36.31
N ARG A 320 102.80 60.07 -35.74
CA ARG A 320 104.23 59.95 -35.40
C ARG A 320 105.11 59.96 -36.65
N THR A 321 104.77 59.21 -37.70
CA THR A 321 105.57 59.24 -38.94
C THR A 321 105.47 60.59 -39.64
N ILE A 322 104.34 61.30 -39.57
CA ILE A 322 104.20 62.69 -40.02
C ILE A 322 105.06 63.65 -39.17
N GLU A 323 105.12 63.48 -37.85
CA GLU A 323 106.05 64.24 -37.00
C GLU A 323 107.52 63.97 -37.34
N GLU A 324 107.90 62.71 -37.60
CA GLU A 324 109.26 62.33 -37.98
C GLU A 324 109.63 62.85 -39.37
N LEU A 325 108.72 62.74 -40.33
CA LEU A 325 108.85 63.34 -41.66
C LEU A 325 108.95 64.87 -41.55
N SER A 326 108.15 65.54 -40.72
CA SER A 326 108.24 66.98 -40.45
C SER A 326 109.56 67.38 -39.76
N LYS A 327 110.08 66.57 -38.84
CA LYS A 327 111.42 66.73 -38.24
C LYS A 327 112.54 66.48 -39.26
N SER A 328 112.33 65.65 -40.28
CA SER A 328 113.24 65.47 -41.41
C SER A 328 113.16 66.62 -42.41
N GLN A 329 111.95 67.07 -42.75
CA GLN A 329 111.68 68.19 -43.65
C GLN A 329 112.24 69.48 -43.08
N SER A 330 112.02 69.80 -41.80
CA SER A 330 112.59 70.99 -41.16
C SER A 330 114.12 70.93 -41.00
N LYS A 331 114.75 69.74 -41.01
CA LYS A 331 116.20 69.61 -41.21
C LYS A 331 116.59 69.89 -42.66
N LEU A 332 115.84 69.36 -43.63
CA LEU A 332 116.05 69.58 -45.06
C LEU A 332 115.90 71.06 -45.44
N GLU A 333 114.89 71.75 -44.91
CA GLU A 333 114.62 73.18 -45.08
C GLU A 333 115.79 74.02 -44.55
N ARG A 334 116.36 73.67 -43.38
CA ARG A 334 117.58 74.31 -42.86
C ARG A 334 118.84 74.03 -43.69
N MET A 335 118.90 72.91 -44.41
CA MET A 335 119.99 72.66 -45.37
C MET A 335 119.77 73.43 -46.67
N LYS A 336 118.53 73.50 -47.16
CA LYS A 336 118.11 74.34 -48.28
C LYS A 336 118.41 75.81 -48.00
N GLU A 337 118.00 76.38 -46.86
CA GLU A 337 118.34 77.76 -46.49
C GLU A 337 119.86 78.02 -46.51
N LYS A 338 120.68 77.06 -46.04
CA LYS A 338 122.14 77.18 -46.08
C LYS A 338 122.65 77.17 -47.52
N ALA A 339 122.13 76.30 -48.37
CA ALA A 339 122.45 76.24 -49.79
C ALA A 339 121.98 77.50 -50.54
N GLU A 340 120.81 78.05 -50.22
CA GLU A 340 120.28 79.30 -50.78
C GLU A 340 121.11 80.51 -50.35
N LYS A 341 121.60 80.55 -49.10
CA LYS A 341 122.54 81.57 -48.60
C LYS A 341 123.91 81.48 -49.29
N GLN A 342 124.39 80.28 -49.60
CA GLN A 342 125.60 80.09 -50.42
C GLN A 342 125.36 80.47 -51.90
N LEU A 343 124.24 80.06 -52.49
CA LEU A 343 123.86 80.34 -53.88
C LEU A 343 123.68 81.84 -54.14
N THR A 344 123.09 82.56 -53.18
CA THR A 344 122.96 84.03 -53.27
C THR A 344 124.31 84.73 -53.17
N SER A 345 125.23 84.28 -52.31
CA SER A 345 126.62 84.77 -52.26
C SER A 345 127.35 84.60 -53.60
N VAL A 346 127.33 83.37 -54.16
CA VAL A 346 127.96 83.07 -55.46
C VAL A 346 127.29 83.87 -56.60
N LYS A 347 125.97 84.10 -56.53
CA LYS A 347 125.24 84.93 -57.51
C LYS A 347 125.65 86.40 -57.46
N SER A 348 125.94 86.96 -56.28
CA SER A 348 126.48 88.33 -56.18
C SER A 348 127.91 88.46 -56.73
N GLU A 349 128.76 87.43 -56.55
CA GLU A 349 130.10 87.40 -57.14
C GLU A 349 130.03 87.28 -58.67
N LEU A 350 129.13 86.44 -59.19
CA LEU A 350 128.90 86.27 -60.62
C LEU A 350 128.48 87.60 -61.29
N LEU A 351 127.51 88.32 -60.70
CA LEU A 351 127.05 89.63 -61.21
C LEU A 351 128.14 90.72 -61.20
N LEU A 352 129.11 90.64 -60.28
CA LEU A 352 130.29 91.52 -60.27
C LEU A 352 131.29 91.18 -61.39
N THR A 353 131.47 89.89 -61.70
CA THR A 353 132.33 89.46 -62.82
C THR A 353 131.69 89.70 -64.20
N GLU A 354 130.38 89.49 -64.33
CA GLU A 354 129.62 89.71 -65.57
C GLU A 354 129.68 91.17 -66.03
N ARG A 355 129.50 92.13 -65.10
CA ARG A 355 129.61 93.57 -65.40
C ARG A 355 130.99 93.97 -65.92
N LYS A 356 132.07 93.42 -65.35
CA LYS A 356 133.44 93.64 -65.85
C LYS A 356 133.62 93.09 -67.26
N ALA A 357 133.12 91.88 -67.53
CA ALA A 357 133.19 91.28 -68.86
C ALA A 357 132.42 92.11 -69.93
N THR A 358 131.30 92.74 -69.56
CA THR A 358 130.55 93.58 -70.51
C THR A 358 131.29 94.85 -70.96
N GLU A 359 132.02 95.53 -70.08
CA GLU A 359 132.75 96.76 -70.44
C GLU A 359 133.90 96.50 -71.42
N ASP A 360 134.68 95.43 -71.23
CA ASP A 360 135.81 95.12 -72.11
C ASP A 360 135.38 94.58 -73.48
N LYS A 361 134.21 93.94 -73.55
CA LYS A 361 133.56 93.50 -74.79
C LYS A 361 133.17 94.68 -75.70
N ASP A 362 132.71 95.80 -75.12
CA ASP A 362 132.31 96.96 -75.92
C ASP A 362 133.50 97.87 -76.31
N LYS A 363 134.58 97.91 -75.51
CA LYS A 363 135.87 98.52 -75.90
C LYS A 363 136.52 97.83 -77.09
N THR A 364 136.47 96.49 -77.14
CA THR A 364 137.04 95.72 -78.27
C THR A 364 136.21 95.82 -79.55
N LYS A 365 134.91 96.14 -79.44
CA LYS A 365 134.01 96.27 -80.58
C LYS A 365 134.29 97.51 -81.44
N SER A 366 134.61 98.66 -80.84
CA SER A 366 134.89 99.90 -81.59
C SER A 366 136.22 99.85 -82.36
N LEU A 367 137.24 99.18 -81.82
CA LEU A 367 138.52 98.96 -82.50
C LEU A 367 138.37 98.12 -83.78
N LEU A 368 137.49 97.12 -83.77
CA LEU A 368 137.27 96.23 -84.92
C LEU A 368 136.61 96.93 -86.11
N GLU A 369 135.74 97.92 -85.84
CA GLU A 369 135.01 98.65 -86.87
C GLU A 369 135.90 99.62 -87.66
N GLY A 370 136.97 100.16 -87.04
CA GLY A 370 138.02 100.89 -87.73
C GLY A 370 138.78 100.02 -88.74
N VAL A 371 139.38 98.92 -88.27
CA VAL A 371 140.19 98.00 -89.09
C VAL A 371 139.41 97.41 -90.27
N THR A 372 138.11 97.15 -90.08
CA THR A 372 137.23 96.58 -91.11
C THR A 372 137.09 97.47 -92.36
N ASN A 373 137.28 98.78 -92.23
CA ASN A 373 137.13 99.71 -93.36
C ASN A 373 138.41 99.83 -94.21
N GLU A 374 139.60 99.69 -93.62
CA GLU A 374 140.87 99.67 -94.38
C GLU A 374 140.96 98.43 -95.28
N VAL A 375 140.51 97.27 -94.78
CA VAL A 375 140.50 95.99 -95.53
C VAL A 375 139.67 96.07 -96.81
N LYS A 376 138.62 96.90 -96.87
CA LYS A 376 137.85 97.12 -98.10
C LYS A 376 138.67 97.79 -99.21
N VAL A 377 139.57 98.71 -98.85
CA VAL A 377 140.38 99.49 -99.80
C VAL A 377 141.51 98.64 -100.40
N LEU A 378 142.12 97.75 -99.62
CA LEU A 378 143.16 96.83 -100.09
C LEU A 378 142.65 95.71 -101.00
N LYS A 379 141.35 95.38 -100.92
CA LYS A 379 140.77 94.24 -101.67
C LYS A 379 140.48 94.54 -103.14
N THR A 380 140.36 95.82 -103.53
CA THR A 380 140.09 96.22 -104.92
C THR A 380 141.35 96.26 -105.78
N SER A 381 142.48 96.74 -105.26
CA SER A 381 143.74 96.83 -106.02
C SER A 381 144.32 95.46 -106.41
N LEU A 382 144.16 94.45 -105.56
CA LEU A 382 144.62 93.08 -105.81
C LEU A 382 143.95 92.45 -107.05
N ALA A 383 142.69 92.81 -107.33
CA ALA A 383 141.91 92.24 -108.42
C ALA A 383 142.42 92.65 -109.82
N GLU A 384 143.07 93.82 -109.95
CA GLU A 384 143.60 94.29 -111.23
C GLU A 384 144.94 93.64 -111.61
N LEU A 385 145.77 93.28 -110.62
CA LEU A 385 147.05 92.61 -110.84
C LEU A 385 146.85 91.18 -111.39
N ALA A 386 145.97 90.41 -110.76
CA ALA A 386 145.63 89.04 -111.17
C ALA A 386 144.98 88.92 -112.57
N LYS A 387 144.63 90.06 -113.20
CA LYS A 387 144.12 90.12 -114.57
C LYS A 387 145.23 90.28 -115.63
N ARG A 388 146.37 90.90 -115.27
CA ARG A 388 147.52 91.08 -116.17
C ARG A 388 148.37 89.81 -116.32
N GLU A 389 148.59 89.09 -115.22
CA GLU A 389 149.41 87.88 -115.19
C GLU A 389 148.97 86.83 -116.22
N ARG A 390 147.65 86.60 -116.32
CA ARG A 390 147.07 85.59 -117.22
C ARG A 390 147.37 85.85 -118.70
N GLN A 391 147.42 87.12 -119.13
CA GLN A 391 147.68 87.48 -120.52
C GLN A 391 149.14 87.23 -120.95
N LEU A 392 150.07 87.22 -120.00
CA LEU A 392 151.49 86.92 -120.26
C LEU A 392 151.77 85.43 -120.42
N ALA A 393 150.98 84.56 -119.77
CA ALA A 393 151.09 83.11 -119.93
C ALA A 393 150.69 82.68 -121.35
N ASP A 394 149.52 83.11 -121.82
CA ASP A 394 148.95 82.72 -123.13
C ASP A 394 149.88 83.09 -124.29
N PHE A 395 150.51 84.27 -124.25
CA PHE A 395 151.44 84.75 -125.27
C PHE A 395 152.70 83.87 -125.38
N ARG A 396 153.23 83.41 -124.23
CA ARG A 396 154.47 82.63 -124.13
C ARG A 396 154.35 81.25 -124.77
N GLU A 397 153.17 80.63 -124.66
CA GLU A 397 152.89 79.34 -125.31
C GLU A 397 152.85 79.45 -126.84
N VAL A 398 152.20 80.49 -127.37
CA VAL A 398 152.06 80.71 -128.83
C VAL A 398 153.41 80.92 -129.51
N VAL A 399 154.30 81.74 -128.93
CA VAL A 399 155.65 81.98 -129.47
C VAL A 399 156.48 80.70 -129.45
N SER A 400 156.44 79.93 -128.35
CA SER A 400 157.14 78.65 -128.22
C SER A 400 156.75 77.66 -129.33
N ARG A 401 155.46 77.63 -129.68
CA ARG A 401 154.89 76.70 -130.67
C ARG A 401 155.30 77.04 -132.12
N MET A 402 155.56 78.30 -132.45
CA MET A 402 156.01 78.71 -133.80
C MET A 402 157.52 78.48 -134.05
N LEU A 403 158.33 78.39 -133.00
CA LEU A 403 159.80 78.26 -133.11
C LEU A 403 160.31 76.81 -133.24
N GLY A 404 159.40 75.83 -133.31
CA GLY A 404 159.75 74.41 -133.49
C GLY A 404 160.58 73.83 -132.33
N LEU A 405 160.40 74.34 -131.11
CA LEU A 405 160.98 73.77 -129.89
C LEU A 405 160.09 72.62 -129.37
N ASN A 406 160.67 71.66 -128.66
CA ASN A 406 159.93 70.49 -128.20
C ASN A 406 159.17 70.79 -126.89
N ILE A 407 157.85 70.83 -126.97
CA ILE A 407 156.94 71.24 -125.88
C ILE A 407 156.80 70.14 -124.79
N ALA A 408 157.41 68.96 -124.98
CA ALA A 408 157.28 67.82 -124.06
C ALA A 408 158.03 67.94 -122.72
N SER A 409 158.92 68.92 -122.54
CA SER A 409 159.61 69.19 -121.26
C SER A 409 158.92 70.31 -120.48
N LEU A 410 158.52 70.02 -119.23
CA LEU A 410 157.70 70.91 -118.37
C LEU A 410 158.38 72.23 -117.95
N ALA A 411 159.63 72.47 -118.38
CA ALA A 411 160.30 73.74 -118.30
C ALA A 411 161.00 74.02 -119.64
N LEU A 412 160.42 74.91 -120.44
CA LEU A 412 161.09 75.52 -121.59
C LEU A 412 161.64 76.87 -121.10
N PRO A 413 162.95 77.02 -120.86
CA PRO A 413 163.50 78.26 -120.31
C PRO A 413 163.57 79.35 -121.40
N ASP A 414 163.22 80.59 -121.05
CA ASP A 414 163.00 81.67 -122.04
C ASP A 414 164.22 81.98 -122.91
N TYR A 415 165.42 81.65 -122.46
CA TYR A 415 166.63 81.82 -123.26
C TYR A 415 166.64 80.92 -124.52
N GLU A 416 166.00 79.74 -124.55
CA GLU A 416 165.92 78.94 -125.77
C GLU A 416 165.02 79.58 -126.84
N ILE A 417 163.90 80.15 -126.38
CA ILE A 417 162.96 80.93 -127.19
C ILE A 417 163.68 82.17 -127.74
N LEU A 418 164.41 82.89 -126.88
CA LEU A 418 165.22 84.05 -127.26
C LEU A 418 166.35 83.67 -128.22
N THR A 419 167.15 82.63 -127.97
CA THR A 419 168.26 82.24 -128.86
C THR A 419 167.78 81.82 -130.26
N ARG A 420 166.61 81.17 -130.39
CA ARG A 420 166.02 80.91 -131.71
C ARG A 420 165.44 82.16 -132.37
N LEU A 421 164.86 83.08 -131.62
CA LEU A 421 164.46 84.39 -132.15
C LEU A 421 165.67 85.23 -132.57
N GLU A 422 166.74 85.22 -131.79
CA GLU A 422 168.01 85.89 -132.11
C GLU A 422 168.68 85.28 -133.35
N ALA A 423 168.57 83.97 -133.56
CA ALA A 423 169.02 83.34 -134.81
C ALA A 423 168.20 83.81 -136.03
N LEU A 424 166.89 84.05 -135.88
CA LEU A 424 166.09 84.72 -136.92
C LEU A 424 166.43 86.20 -137.07
N ILE A 425 166.67 86.93 -135.98
CA ILE A 425 167.00 88.37 -135.97
C ILE A 425 168.41 88.63 -136.51
N HIS A 426 169.34 87.67 -136.43
CA HIS A 426 170.61 87.73 -137.15
C HIS A 426 170.45 87.46 -138.66
N SER A 427 169.25 87.09 -139.14
CA SER A 427 168.95 86.98 -140.58
C SER A 427 168.26 88.21 -141.19
N HIS A 428 167.58 89.07 -140.40
CA HIS A 428 166.83 90.25 -140.86
C HIS A 428 166.89 91.44 -139.86
N GLN A 429 166.92 92.67 -140.36
CA GLN A 429 167.62 93.80 -139.73
C GLN A 429 166.68 94.98 -139.30
N HIS A 430 167.04 95.72 -138.23
CA HIS A 430 166.65 97.12 -137.83
C HIS A 430 165.43 97.46 -136.89
N HIS A 431 165.71 98.30 -135.86
CA HIS A 431 164.86 99.31 -135.12
C HIS A 431 163.69 98.89 -134.13
N CYS A 432 163.14 99.71 -133.18
CA CYS A 432 163.70 100.56 -132.07
C CYS A 432 162.63 101.22 -131.08
N PHE A 433 163.03 101.65 -129.84
CA PHE A 433 162.45 102.66 -128.84
C PHE A 433 161.21 102.42 -127.85
N PRO A 434 161.07 103.18 -126.68
CA PRO A 434 160.10 102.95 -125.53
C PRO A 434 159.40 104.19 -124.78
N CYS A 435 158.71 104.00 -123.60
CA CYS A 435 158.63 104.88 -122.34
C CYS A 435 157.32 105.60 -121.77
N LEU A 436 157.30 105.99 -120.44
CA LEU A 436 156.54 107.05 -119.63
C LEU A 436 155.36 106.77 -118.60
N CYS A 437 155.05 107.73 -117.65
CA CYS A 437 154.32 107.59 -116.31
C CYS A 437 153.62 108.90 -115.69
N LEU A 438 152.87 108.83 -114.51
CA LEU A 438 152.66 109.83 -113.34
C LEU A 438 151.25 110.37 -112.78
N LYS A 439 151.17 110.66 -111.42
CA LYS A 439 150.55 111.82 -110.59
C LYS A 439 149.14 111.88 -109.82
N GLY A 440 149.03 112.53 -108.61
CA GLY A 440 147.78 113.08 -107.91
C GLY A 440 147.72 113.30 -106.31
N VAL A 441 147.01 114.31 -105.68
CA VAL A 441 146.99 114.72 -104.17
C VAL A 441 145.77 115.62 -103.62
N ALA A 442 145.42 115.68 -102.27
CA ALA A 442 144.80 116.78 -101.37
C ALA A 442 143.39 116.59 -100.61
N ARG A 443 142.80 117.40 -99.62
CA ARG A 443 143.19 118.05 -98.28
C ARG A 443 142.04 118.88 -97.47
N ALA A 444 141.90 118.79 -96.09
CA ALA A 444 141.26 119.72 -95.02
C ALA A 444 139.69 119.94 -94.87
N PRO A 445 139.02 120.63 -93.85
CA PRO A 445 139.38 121.49 -92.65
C PRO A 445 138.63 121.28 -91.23
N GLU A 446 138.02 122.31 -90.54
CA GLU A 446 138.04 122.65 -89.04
C GLU A 446 136.73 123.05 -88.23
N GLU A 447 136.85 123.32 -86.88
CA GLU A 447 136.14 124.27 -85.92
C GLU A 447 134.95 124.00 -84.89
N HIS A 448 135.13 124.49 -83.62
CA HIS A 448 134.22 125.21 -82.63
C HIS A 448 133.41 124.53 -81.42
N PRO A 449 133.02 125.26 -80.29
CA PRO A 449 133.01 124.71 -78.88
C PRO A 449 131.86 125.10 -77.84
N GLN A 450 132.08 124.77 -76.52
CA GLN A 450 131.54 125.29 -75.20
C GLN A 450 130.43 124.54 -74.37
N GLY A 451 130.57 124.49 -73.01
CA GLY A 451 129.42 124.52 -72.05
C GLY A 451 129.33 123.64 -70.76
N ASN A 452 130.04 123.98 -69.65
CA ASN A 452 129.75 123.83 -68.18
C ASN A 452 128.89 122.70 -67.49
N LEU A 453 129.35 122.28 -66.28
CA LEU A 453 128.67 122.01 -64.95
C LEU A 453 127.21 121.45 -64.87
N GLN A 454 126.75 120.67 -63.87
CA GLN A 454 127.04 120.71 -62.41
C GLN A 454 126.61 119.43 -61.61
N LEU A 455 127.05 119.38 -60.34
CA LEU A 455 126.80 118.50 -59.17
C LEU A 455 125.54 117.59 -59.00
N LEU A 456 125.83 116.45 -58.32
CA LEU A 456 125.11 115.77 -57.19
C LEU A 456 123.93 114.78 -57.40
N LEU A 457 124.04 113.71 -56.58
CA LEU A 457 123.09 112.64 -56.20
C LEU A 457 122.64 111.66 -57.30
#